data_AF-A0A452XLD3-F1
#
_entry.id   AF-A0A452XLD3-F1
#
_cell.length_a   1.000
_cell.length_b   1.000
_cell.length_c   1.000
_cell.angle_alpha   90.00
_cell.angle_beta   90.00
_cell.angle_gamma   90.00
#
_symmetry.space_group_name_H-M   'P 1'
#
loop_
_entity.id
_entity.type
_entity.pdbx_description
1 polymer ?
#
loop_
_entity_poly.entity_id
_entity_poly.type
_entity_poly.pdbx_seq_one_letter_code
_entity_poly.pdbx_strand_id
1 'polypeptide(L)'
;VTWGLSLLYALEHKGDRALTSTQGELAHALRFLASVVSQSFIAFGDILELHKKFLELSGGINRIFELEEILRVAQKDTPVPSSAISAASAEIIEFHEVDIVTPSQKLLARKLSCSVVQGKSLLLTGPNGTGKSSVFRVLRDLWPAFSGRVTKPSEGMFHVPQSPYTSLGTLRDQIIYPLSREEAEMKILSLYKASRQQV
;
A
#
# COMPACT_ATOMS: atom_id res chain seq x y z
N VAL A 1 -4.98 36.97 37.70
CA VAL A 1 -4.78 37.06 39.17
C VAL A 1 -3.94 38.29 39.57
N THR A 2 -2.85 38.59 38.87
CA THR A 2 -1.90 39.68 39.22
C THR A 2 -2.45 41.12 39.13
N TRP A 3 -3.48 41.37 38.31
CA TRP A 3 -4.10 42.71 38.19
C TRP A 3 -4.97 43.08 39.41
N GLY A 4 -5.60 42.08 40.05
CA GLY A 4 -6.51 42.31 41.18
C GLY A 4 -5.80 42.82 42.43
N LEU A 5 -4.65 42.21 42.77
CA LEU A 5 -3.86 42.57 43.97
C LEU A 5 -3.29 44.00 43.90
N SER A 6 -2.87 44.44 42.72
CA SER A 6 -2.35 45.80 42.58
C SER A 6 -3.42 46.87 42.48
N LEU A 7 -4.60 46.53 41.96
CA LEU A 7 -5.77 47.41 42.00
C LEU A 7 -6.22 47.61 43.45
N LEU A 8 -6.26 46.54 44.24
CA LEU A 8 -6.58 46.56 45.67
C LEU A 8 -5.58 47.42 46.45
N TYR A 9 -4.28 47.24 46.20
CA TYR A 9 -3.24 48.04 46.85
C TYR A 9 -3.31 49.53 46.50
N ALA A 10 -3.57 49.86 45.23
CA ALA A 10 -3.72 51.26 44.78
C ALA A 10 -4.97 51.95 45.32
N LEU A 11 -6.05 51.19 45.60
CA LEU A 11 -7.26 51.71 46.22
C LEU A 11 -7.06 52.06 47.71
N GLU A 12 -6.14 51.37 48.38
CA GLU A 12 -5.91 51.49 49.82
C GLU A 12 -4.97 52.65 50.20
N HIS A 13 -4.11 53.13 49.27
CA HIS A 13 -3.12 54.19 49.53
C HIS A 13 -3.37 55.45 48.66
N LYS A 14 -4.30 56.31 49.07
CA LYS A 14 -4.75 57.50 48.30
C LYS A 14 -3.97 58.82 48.57
N GLY A 15 -2.94 58.81 49.40
CA GLY A 15 -2.36 60.04 49.99
C GLY A 15 -1.08 60.62 49.36
N ASP A 16 -0.15 59.78 48.87
CA ASP A 16 1.22 60.23 48.54
C ASP A 16 1.58 60.01 47.05
N ARG A 17 1.23 61.01 46.22
CA ARG A 17 1.31 60.93 44.75
C ARG A 17 2.71 60.63 44.20
N ALA A 18 3.77 61.07 44.88
CA ALA A 18 5.16 60.85 44.46
C ALA A 18 5.65 59.41 44.76
N LEU A 19 5.27 58.84 45.91
CA LEU A 19 5.58 57.45 46.29
C LEU A 19 4.74 56.44 45.49
N THR A 20 3.49 56.78 45.17
CA THR A 20 2.63 55.91 44.34
C THR A 20 3.11 55.80 42.88
N SER A 21 3.79 56.82 42.34
CA SER A 21 4.32 56.79 40.96
C SER A 21 5.49 55.82 40.83
N THR A 22 6.47 55.91 41.75
CA THR A 22 7.67 55.05 41.75
C THR A 22 7.32 53.61 42.10
N GLN A 23 6.36 53.39 43.01
CA GLN A 23 5.82 52.06 43.28
C GLN A 23 5.01 51.48 42.10
N GLY A 24 4.31 52.32 41.34
CA GLY A 24 3.58 51.93 40.13
C GLY A 24 4.51 51.44 39.01
N GLU A 25 5.62 52.14 38.78
CA GLU A 25 6.66 51.73 37.83
C GLU A 25 7.31 50.41 38.23
N LEU A 26 7.66 50.22 39.51
CA LEU A 26 8.21 48.97 40.02
C LEU A 26 7.23 47.80 39.84
N ALA A 27 5.94 48.01 40.14
CA ALA A 27 4.91 46.99 39.94
C ALA A 27 4.71 46.67 38.45
N HIS A 28 4.80 47.66 37.55
CA HIS A 28 4.77 47.44 36.10
C HIS A 28 5.98 46.60 35.64
N ALA A 29 7.19 46.96 36.07
CA ALA A 29 8.42 46.24 35.74
C ALA A 29 8.39 44.78 36.24
N LEU A 30 7.93 44.54 37.47
CA LEU A 30 7.79 43.18 38.02
C LEU A 30 6.76 42.35 37.25
N ARG A 31 5.63 42.95 36.84
CA ARG A 31 4.63 42.25 36.01
C ARG A 31 5.16 41.96 34.61
N PHE A 32 5.88 42.90 34.02
CA PHE A 32 6.52 42.70 32.72
C PHE A 32 7.52 41.53 32.79
N LEU A 33 8.39 41.53 33.80
CA LEU A 33 9.36 40.46 34.02
C LEU A 33 8.65 39.10 34.24
N ALA A 34 7.61 39.06 35.07
CA ALA A 34 6.82 37.84 35.28
C ALA A 34 6.13 37.35 33.99
N SER A 35 5.63 38.26 33.15
CA SER A 35 5.04 37.91 31.85
C SER A 35 6.08 37.34 30.89
N VAL A 36 7.26 37.98 30.78
CA VAL A 36 8.36 37.52 29.93
C VAL A 36 8.84 36.14 30.37
N VAL A 37 8.97 35.92 31.68
CA VAL A 37 9.34 34.61 32.25
C VAL A 37 8.26 33.57 31.94
N SER A 38 6.98 33.88 32.16
CA SER A 38 5.88 32.96 31.87
C SER A 38 5.80 32.60 30.38
N GLN A 39 5.94 33.58 29.48
CA GLN A 39 5.93 33.36 28.04
C GLN A 39 7.14 32.54 27.59
N SER A 40 8.31 32.76 28.20
CA SER A 40 9.49 31.95 27.94
C SER A 40 9.24 30.48 28.31
N PHE A 41 8.66 30.23 29.49
CA PHE A 41 8.32 28.87 29.92
C PHE A 41 7.28 28.20 29.01
N ILE A 42 6.27 28.94 28.54
CA ILE A 42 5.28 28.42 27.59
C ILE A 42 5.97 28.03 26.28
N ALA A 43 6.79 28.93 25.71
CA ALA A 43 7.52 28.66 24.47
C ALA A 43 8.46 27.45 24.60
N PHE A 44 9.14 27.28 25.74
CA PHE A 44 9.93 26.08 26.02
C PHE A 44 9.06 24.82 26.08
N GLY A 45 7.87 24.91 26.68
CA GLY A 45 6.89 23.83 26.69
C GLY A 45 6.47 23.41 25.27
N ASP A 46 6.16 24.39 24.41
CA ASP A 46 5.77 24.14 23.02
C ASP A 46 6.89 23.47 22.21
N ILE A 47 8.15 23.89 22.41
CA ILE A 47 9.32 23.26 21.78
C ILE A 47 9.46 21.79 22.21
N LEU A 48 9.27 21.51 23.50
CA LEU A 48 9.33 20.13 24.01
C LEU A 48 8.19 19.26 23.45
N GLU A 49 7.00 19.84 23.24
CA GLU A 49 5.88 19.13 22.61
C GLU A 49 6.15 18.86 21.12
N LEU A 50 6.76 19.81 20.41
CA LEU A 50 7.12 19.65 18.99
C LEU A 50 8.06 18.45 18.76
N HIS A 51 9.00 18.21 19.68
CA HIS A 51 9.89 17.06 19.60
C HIS A 51 9.11 15.73 19.60
N LYS A 52 8.07 15.60 20.43
CA LYS A 52 7.21 14.41 20.45
C LYS A 52 6.47 14.22 19.13
N LYS A 53 5.87 15.29 18.60
CA LYS A 53 5.18 15.28 17.29
C LYS A 53 6.13 14.89 16.15
N PHE A 54 7.37 15.35 16.21
CA PHE A 54 8.40 14.97 15.24
C PHE A 54 8.71 13.47 15.28
N LEU A 55 8.85 12.89 16.48
CA LEU A 55 9.09 11.44 16.64
C LEU A 55 7.93 10.60 16.11
N GLU A 56 6.69 11.00 16.40
CA GLU A 56 5.49 10.31 15.90
C GLU A 56 5.40 10.35 14.37
N LEU A 57 5.66 11.52 13.77
CA LEU A 57 5.67 11.69 12.33
C LEU A 57 6.80 10.90 11.66
N SER A 58 7.98 10.88 12.26
CA SER A 58 9.16 10.17 11.73
C SER A 58 8.89 8.68 11.53
N GLY A 59 8.20 8.03 12.47
CA GLY A 59 7.81 6.62 12.33
C GLY A 59 6.87 6.38 11.15
N GLY A 60 5.90 7.27 10.93
CA GLY A 60 5.00 7.21 9.78
C GLY A 60 5.73 7.40 8.44
N ILE A 61 6.61 8.41 8.38
CA ILE A 61 7.43 8.68 7.19
C ILE A 61 8.30 7.47 6.85
N ASN A 62 8.95 6.84 7.84
CA ASN A 62 9.82 5.69 7.59
C ASN A 62 9.06 4.51 6.97
N ARG A 63 7.84 4.21 7.45
CA ARG A 63 7.02 3.11 6.90
C ARG A 63 6.51 3.40 5.49
N ILE A 64 6.13 4.65 5.21
CA ILE A 64 5.72 5.06 3.87
C ILE A 64 6.90 4.97 2.91
N PHE A 65 8.08 5.44 3.34
CA PHE A 65 9.30 5.38 2.56
C PHE A 65 9.72 3.94 2.25
N GLU A 66 9.72 3.04 3.24
CA GLU A 66 10.00 1.61 3.03
C GLU A 66 9.05 0.98 2.01
N LEU A 67 7.75 1.29 2.10
CA LEU A 67 6.76 0.81 1.15
C LEU A 67 7.03 1.34 -0.26
N GLU A 68 7.29 2.64 -0.39
CA GLU A 68 7.60 3.27 -1.68
C GLU A 68 8.85 2.67 -2.31
N GLU A 69 9.89 2.41 -1.50
CA GLU A 69 11.12 1.78 -1.96
C GLU A 69 10.87 0.35 -2.49
N ILE A 70 10.12 -0.47 -1.76
CA ILE A 70 9.76 -1.83 -2.17
C ILE A 70 8.91 -1.80 -3.46
N LEU A 71 7.93 -0.90 -3.55
CA LEU A 71 7.10 -0.75 -4.74
C LEU A 71 7.93 -0.31 -5.94
N ARG A 72 8.90 0.60 -5.74
CA ARG A 72 9.80 1.04 -6.79
C ARG A 72 10.67 -0.11 -7.30
N VAL A 73 11.19 -0.96 -6.41
CA VAL A 73 11.96 -2.15 -6.79
C VAL A 73 11.09 -3.16 -7.54
N ALA A 74 9.84 -3.37 -7.11
CA ALA A 74 8.89 -4.28 -7.76
C ALA A 74 8.47 -3.78 -9.16
N GLN A 75 8.33 -2.46 -9.36
CA GLN A 75 7.96 -1.86 -10.64
C GLN A 75 9.13 -1.70 -11.61
N LYS A 76 10.38 -1.63 -11.11
CA LYS A 76 11.54 -1.34 -11.96
C LYS A 76 12.02 -2.48 -12.84
N ASP A 77 11.30 -3.60 -12.90
CA ASP A 77 11.74 -4.81 -13.60
C ASP A 77 13.16 -5.18 -13.19
N THR A 78 13.31 -5.90 -12.06
CA THR A 78 14.37 -6.90 -12.09
C THR A 78 13.86 -7.97 -13.05
N PRO A 79 14.51 -8.22 -14.19
CA PRO A 79 14.40 -9.51 -14.83
C PRO A 79 15.00 -10.50 -13.84
N VAL A 80 14.19 -10.98 -12.88
CA VAL A 80 14.35 -12.33 -12.36
C VAL A 80 14.56 -13.17 -13.61
N PRO A 81 15.66 -13.93 -13.77
CA PRO A 81 16.09 -14.46 -15.05
C PRO A 81 14.91 -15.07 -15.80
N SER A 82 14.29 -14.24 -16.65
CA SER A 82 13.05 -14.55 -17.36
C SER A 82 13.38 -15.34 -18.63
N SER A 83 14.58 -15.94 -18.65
CA SER A 83 14.94 -16.99 -19.61
C SER A 83 14.07 -18.23 -19.44
N ALA A 84 13.34 -18.34 -18.33
CA ALA A 84 12.40 -19.41 -18.05
C ALA A 84 10.98 -19.15 -18.58
N ILE A 85 10.51 -17.93 -18.86
CA ILE A 85 9.11 -17.74 -19.28
C ILE A 85 9.06 -17.17 -20.68
N SER A 86 8.88 -18.05 -21.67
CA SER A 86 8.73 -17.65 -23.06
C SER A 86 7.24 -17.54 -23.39
N ALA A 87 6.78 -16.33 -23.69
CA ALA A 87 5.53 -16.13 -24.38
C ALA A 87 5.72 -16.63 -25.82
N ALA A 88 5.36 -17.89 -26.06
CA ALA A 88 5.35 -18.45 -27.41
C ALA A 88 4.04 -18.05 -28.10
N SER A 89 4.10 -17.86 -29.42
CA SER A 89 2.92 -17.82 -30.30
C SER A 89 2.11 -19.13 -30.34
N ALA A 90 2.52 -20.13 -29.55
CA ALA A 90 1.87 -21.41 -29.45
C ALA A 90 0.73 -21.35 -28.43
N GLU A 91 -0.44 -21.84 -28.81
CA GLU A 91 -1.62 -22.00 -27.95
C GLU A 91 -1.46 -23.21 -27.00
N ILE A 92 -0.31 -23.29 -26.32
CA ILE A 92 0.08 -24.41 -25.45
C ILE A 92 0.53 -23.85 -24.10
N ILE A 93 0.14 -24.53 -23.02
CA ILE A 93 0.68 -24.31 -21.68
C ILE A 93 1.65 -25.44 -21.37
N GLU A 94 2.91 -25.13 -21.12
CA GLU A 94 3.94 -26.13 -20.86
C GLU A 94 4.82 -25.73 -19.68
N PHE A 95 5.12 -26.70 -18.83
CA PHE A 95 6.17 -26.65 -17.82
C PHE A 95 7.25 -27.63 -18.27
N HIS A 96 8.51 -27.19 -18.27
CA HIS A 96 9.67 -27.99 -18.63
C HIS A 96 10.72 -27.89 -17.52
N GLU A 97 10.85 -28.97 -16.72
CA GLU A 97 11.77 -29.08 -15.59
C GLU A 97 11.71 -27.92 -14.59
N VAL A 98 10.50 -27.43 -14.27
CA VAL A 98 10.32 -26.25 -13.40
C VAL A 98 10.28 -26.64 -11.92
N ASP A 99 11.09 -25.98 -11.09
CA ASP A 99 10.99 -26.09 -9.63
C ASP A 99 9.98 -25.08 -9.07
N ILE A 100 9.06 -25.56 -8.23
CA ILE A 100 8.05 -24.72 -7.56
C ILE A 100 8.52 -24.47 -6.13
N VAL A 101 8.96 -23.24 -5.86
CA VAL A 101 9.49 -22.82 -4.55
C VAL A 101 8.61 -21.71 -3.97
N THR A 102 8.27 -21.82 -2.68
CA THR A 102 7.55 -20.76 -1.98
C THR A 102 8.44 -19.53 -1.72
N PRO A 103 7.88 -18.33 -1.49
CA PRO A 103 8.63 -17.17 -1.02
C PRO A 103 9.42 -17.44 0.29
N SER A 104 8.94 -18.36 1.12
CA SER A 104 9.64 -18.85 2.32
C SER A 104 10.71 -19.91 2.02
N GLN A 105 11.16 -20.02 0.76
CA GLN A 105 12.21 -20.94 0.28
C GLN A 105 11.93 -22.44 0.43
N LYS A 106 10.68 -22.83 0.72
CA LYS A 106 10.27 -24.24 0.72
C LYS A 106 10.04 -24.75 -0.71
N LEU A 107 10.73 -25.83 -1.09
CA LEU A 107 10.51 -26.57 -2.34
C LEU A 107 9.22 -27.40 -2.24
N LEU A 108 8.29 -27.21 -3.18
CA LEU A 108 7.00 -27.94 -3.23
C LEU A 108 6.98 -29.00 -4.32
N ALA A 109 7.56 -28.71 -5.48
CA ALA A 109 7.71 -29.64 -6.59
C ALA A 109 9.07 -29.43 -7.25
N ARG A 110 9.72 -30.52 -7.65
CA ARG A 110 11.03 -30.51 -8.29
C ARG A 110 10.90 -30.99 -9.73
N LYS A 111 11.54 -30.28 -10.66
CA LYS A 111 11.58 -30.59 -12.10
C LYS A 111 10.20 -30.98 -12.67
N LEU A 112 9.20 -30.16 -12.40
CA LEU A 112 7.85 -30.37 -12.92
C LEU A 112 7.87 -30.21 -14.44
N SER A 113 7.50 -31.27 -15.15
CA SER A 113 7.31 -31.26 -16.60
C SER A 113 5.90 -31.71 -16.95
N CYS A 114 5.12 -30.85 -17.59
CA CYS A 114 3.78 -31.17 -18.08
C CYS A 114 3.38 -30.22 -19.22
N SER A 115 2.55 -30.70 -20.15
CA SER A 115 2.05 -29.88 -21.25
C SER A 115 0.54 -30.07 -21.42
N VAL A 116 -0.14 -28.98 -21.71
CA VAL A 116 -1.57 -28.91 -22.01
C VAL A 116 -1.71 -28.25 -23.38
N VAL A 117 -2.14 -29.06 -24.35
CA VAL A 117 -2.46 -28.60 -25.70
C VAL A 117 -3.90 -28.09 -25.76
N GLN A 118 -4.15 -27.18 -26.69
CA GLN A 118 -5.49 -26.65 -26.95
C GLN A 118 -6.52 -27.77 -27.15
N GLY A 119 -7.73 -27.56 -26.61
CA GLY A 119 -8.84 -28.52 -26.70
C GLY A 119 -8.76 -29.68 -25.71
N LYS A 120 -7.68 -29.84 -24.94
CA LYS A 120 -7.59 -30.83 -23.86
C LYS A 120 -7.81 -30.20 -22.49
N SER A 121 -8.41 -30.98 -21.59
CA SER A 121 -8.58 -30.60 -20.18
C SER A 121 -7.57 -31.34 -19.31
N LEU A 122 -6.95 -30.64 -18.36
CA LEU A 122 -6.06 -31.20 -17.35
C LEU A 122 -6.66 -31.03 -15.96
N LEU A 123 -6.71 -32.10 -15.18
CA LEU A 123 -7.14 -32.07 -13.78
C LEU A 123 -5.92 -32.27 -12.86
N LEU A 124 -5.63 -31.29 -12.02
CA LEU A 124 -4.59 -31.38 -10.99
C LEU A 124 -5.21 -31.75 -9.64
N THR A 125 -4.94 -32.96 -9.15
CA THR A 125 -5.43 -33.45 -7.85
C THR A 125 -4.29 -33.72 -6.87
N GLY A 126 -4.63 -33.89 -5.60
CA GLY A 126 -3.67 -34.25 -4.55
C GLY A 126 -4.09 -33.75 -3.17
N PRO A 127 -3.43 -34.19 -2.08
CA PRO A 127 -3.71 -33.75 -0.72
C PRO A 127 -3.61 -32.24 -0.50
N ASN A 128 -4.23 -31.72 0.55
CA ASN A 128 -4.11 -30.30 0.89
C ASN A 128 -2.66 -29.95 1.29
N GLY A 129 -2.18 -28.79 0.84
CA GLY A 129 -0.81 -28.33 1.14
C GLY A 129 0.30 -28.85 0.22
N THR A 130 0.00 -29.65 -0.81
CA THR A 130 1.02 -30.17 -1.74
C THR A 130 1.48 -29.18 -2.81
N GLY A 131 0.95 -27.96 -2.83
CA GLY A 131 1.39 -26.92 -3.76
C GLY A 131 0.58 -26.80 -5.05
N LYS A 132 -0.60 -27.41 -5.17
CA LYS A 132 -1.49 -27.25 -6.33
C LYS A 132 -1.73 -25.78 -6.69
N SER A 133 -2.17 -24.98 -5.70
CA SER A 133 -2.37 -23.54 -5.88
C SER A 133 -1.08 -22.79 -6.19
N SER A 134 0.08 -23.31 -5.78
CA SER A 134 1.39 -22.72 -6.07
C SER A 134 1.81 -22.93 -7.51
N VAL A 135 1.46 -24.06 -8.14
CA VAL A 135 1.65 -24.27 -9.60
C VAL A 135 0.92 -23.18 -10.38
N PHE A 136 -0.34 -22.90 -10.02
CA PHE A 136 -1.11 -21.81 -10.64
C PHE A 136 -0.57 -20.41 -10.31
N ARG A 137 0.18 -20.23 -9.21
CA ARG A 137 0.85 -18.94 -8.92
C ARG A 137 2.06 -18.73 -9.82
N VAL A 138 2.84 -19.78 -10.10
CA VAL A 138 3.94 -19.73 -11.07
C VAL A 138 3.42 -19.51 -12.49
N LEU A 139 2.33 -20.19 -12.89
CA LEU A 139 1.71 -19.97 -14.21
C LEU A 139 1.25 -18.52 -14.45
N ARG A 140 0.82 -17.85 -13.37
CA ARG A 140 0.33 -16.46 -13.38
C ARG A 140 1.42 -15.42 -13.18
N ASP A 141 2.69 -15.83 -13.18
CA ASP A 141 3.86 -14.99 -12.87
C ASP A 141 3.78 -14.30 -11.50
N LEU A 142 2.95 -14.80 -10.58
CA LEU A 142 2.88 -14.27 -9.21
C LEU A 142 4.11 -14.71 -8.42
N TRP A 143 4.61 -15.92 -8.69
CA TRP A 143 5.84 -16.46 -8.13
C TRP A 143 6.83 -16.71 -9.27
N PRO A 144 8.12 -16.37 -9.10
CA PRO A 144 9.12 -16.58 -10.13
C PRO A 144 9.41 -18.07 -10.35
N ALA A 145 9.68 -18.45 -11.58
CA ALA A 145 10.24 -19.76 -11.91
C ALA A 145 11.76 -19.73 -11.67
N PHE A 146 12.23 -20.44 -10.64
CA PHE A 146 13.66 -20.47 -10.27
C PHE A 146 14.51 -21.35 -11.19
N SER A 147 13.88 -22.29 -11.89
CA SER A 147 14.52 -23.23 -12.82
C SER A 147 13.53 -23.68 -13.89
N GLY A 148 14.07 -24.27 -14.96
CA GLY A 148 13.26 -24.78 -16.07
C GLY A 148 12.68 -23.70 -16.97
N ARG A 149 11.60 -24.04 -17.68
CA ARG A 149 10.86 -23.12 -18.55
C ARG A 149 9.35 -23.30 -18.41
N VAL A 150 8.60 -22.20 -18.32
CA VAL A 150 7.15 -22.14 -18.43
C VAL A 150 6.79 -21.46 -19.75
N THR A 151 6.10 -22.16 -20.63
CA THR A 151 5.53 -21.61 -21.86
C THR A 151 4.04 -21.42 -21.64
N LYS A 152 3.51 -20.25 -22.02
CA LYS A 152 2.07 -19.97 -21.96
C LYS A 152 1.63 -19.06 -23.11
N PRO A 153 0.34 -19.07 -23.46
CA PRO A 153 -0.22 -18.14 -24.43
C PRO A 153 -0.03 -16.68 -23.98
N SER A 154 0.19 -15.77 -24.93
CA SER A 154 0.35 -14.33 -24.64
C SER A 154 -0.93 -13.66 -24.18
N GLU A 155 -2.09 -14.11 -24.68
CA GLU A 155 -3.41 -13.57 -24.34
C GLU A 155 -4.44 -14.70 -24.13
N GLY A 156 -5.60 -14.35 -23.56
CA GLY A 156 -6.74 -15.26 -23.45
C GLY A 156 -6.73 -16.22 -22.26
N MET A 157 -5.79 -16.08 -21.32
CA MET A 157 -5.81 -16.82 -20.07
C MET A 157 -6.74 -16.16 -19.04
N PHE A 158 -7.82 -16.84 -18.66
CA PHE A 158 -8.70 -16.41 -17.58
C PHE A 158 -8.55 -17.33 -16.37
N HIS A 159 -8.34 -16.74 -15.20
CA HIS A 159 -8.14 -17.49 -13.95
C HIS A 159 -9.24 -17.15 -12.94
N VAL A 160 -9.91 -18.19 -12.45
CA VAL A 160 -10.90 -18.08 -11.38
C VAL A 160 -10.23 -18.43 -10.04
N PRO A 161 -10.16 -17.49 -9.07
CA PRO A 161 -9.57 -17.77 -7.76
C PRO A 161 -10.42 -18.74 -6.94
N GLN A 162 -9.76 -19.46 -6.03
CA GLN A 162 -10.42 -20.38 -5.09
C GLN A 162 -11.36 -19.66 -4.13
N SER A 163 -10.97 -18.48 -3.65
CA SER A 163 -11.83 -17.58 -2.88
C SER A 163 -12.41 -16.54 -3.84
N PRO A 164 -13.73 -16.50 -4.05
CA PRO A 164 -14.36 -15.52 -4.92
C PRO A 164 -14.04 -14.09 -4.49
N TYR A 165 -13.75 -13.23 -5.47
CA TYR A 165 -13.63 -11.80 -5.27
C TYR A 165 -14.84 -11.11 -5.90
N THR A 166 -15.53 -10.30 -5.12
CA THR A 166 -16.65 -9.47 -5.59
C THR A 166 -16.14 -8.06 -5.84
N SER A 167 -16.15 -7.62 -7.10
CA SER A 167 -15.93 -6.20 -7.42
C SER A 167 -17.05 -5.35 -6.81
N LEU A 168 -16.71 -4.11 -6.46
CA LEU A 168 -17.68 -3.12 -6.01
C LEU A 168 -18.56 -2.71 -7.20
N GLY A 169 -19.87 -2.61 -6.99
CA GLY A 169 -20.82 -2.18 -8.01
C GLY A 169 -21.99 -3.14 -8.17
N THR A 170 -22.50 -3.24 -9.39
CA THR A 170 -23.64 -4.05 -9.77
C THR A 170 -23.24 -5.49 -10.12
N LEU A 171 -24.21 -6.39 -10.21
CA LEU A 171 -23.97 -7.75 -10.71
C LEU A 171 -23.34 -7.75 -12.11
N ARG A 172 -23.71 -6.77 -12.96
CA ARG A 172 -23.10 -6.61 -14.29
C ARG A 172 -21.61 -6.36 -14.17
N ASP A 173 -21.20 -5.48 -13.26
CA ASP A 173 -19.79 -5.14 -13.03
C ASP A 173 -18.98 -6.34 -12.53
N GLN A 174 -19.60 -7.28 -11.82
CA GLN A 174 -18.96 -8.54 -11.45
C GLN A 174 -18.80 -9.50 -12.63
N ILE A 175 -19.81 -9.59 -13.51
CA ILE A 175 -19.79 -10.49 -14.66
C ILE A 175 -18.79 -10.02 -15.73
N ILE A 176 -18.70 -8.70 -15.96
CA ILE A 176 -17.81 -8.14 -17.00
C ILE A 176 -16.37 -7.98 -16.54
N TYR A 177 -16.09 -8.05 -15.23
CA TYR A 177 -14.73 -7.94 -14.70
C TYR A 177 -13.76 -8.92 -15.39
N PRO A 178 -12.54 -8.51 -15.79
CA PRO A 178 -11.89 -7.22 -15.52
C PRO A 178 -12.13 -6.14 -16.59
N LEU A 179 -13.03 -6.36 -17.53
CA LEU A 179 -13.27 -5.44 -18.64
C LEU A 179 -14.07 -4.21 -18.19
N SER A 180 -13.83 -3.08 -18.86
CA SER A 180 -14.75 -1.94 -18.80
C SER A 180 -16.08 -2.27 -19.51
N ARG A 181 -17.10 -1.44 -19.27
CA ARG A 181 -18.40 -1.64 -19.90
C ARG A 181 -18.32 -1.51 -21.41
N GLU A 182 -17.56 -0.54 -21.90
CA GLU A 182 -17.34 -0.28 -23.31
C GLU A 182 -16.58 -1.45 -23.97
N GLU A 183 -15.54 -1.96 -23.31
CA GLU A 183 -14.78 -3.13 -23.78
C GLU A 183 -15.66 -4.39 -23.84
N ALA A 184 -16.48 -4.61 -22.83
CA ALA A 184 -17.40 -5.74 -22.78
C ALA A 184 -18.44 -5.68 -23.90
N GLU A 185 -19.05 -4.50 -24.13
CA GLU A 185 -20.01 -4.28 -25.22
C GLU A 185 -19.36 -4.53 -26.59
N MET A 186 -18.14 -4.02 -26.82
CA MET A 186 -17.37 -4.27 -28.05
C MET A 186 -17.03 -5.75 -28.24
N LYS A 187 -16.66 -6.46 -27.18
CA LYS A 187 -16.34 -7.89 -27.20
C LYS A 187 -17.58 -8.75 -27.48
N ILE A 188 -18.73 -8.38 -26.93
CA ILE A 188 -20.01 -9.05 -27.25
C ILE A 188 -20.37 -8.85 -28.72
N LEU A 189 -20.19 -7.63 -29.26
CA LEU A 189 -20.45 -7.33 -30.66
C LEU A 189 -19.51 -8.09 -31.60
N SER A 190 -18.23 -8.25 -31.26
CA SER A 190 -17.28 -9.03 -32.06
C SER A 190 -17.62 -10.52 -32.06
N LEU A 191 -18.00 -11.08 -30.91
CA LEU A 191 -18.47 -12.47 -30.79
C LEU A 191 -19.73 -12.71 -31.63
N TYR A 192 -20.70 -11.79 -31.58
CA TYR A 192 -21.91 -11.89 -32.38
C TYR A 192 -21.62 -11.85 -33.89
N LYS A 193 -20.73 -10.97 -34.35
CA LYS A 193 -20.30 -10.90 -35.76
C LYS A 193 -19.57 -12.17 -36.20
N ALA A 194 -18.68 -12.70 -35.37
CA ALA A 194 -17.96 -13.94 -35.65
C ALA A 194 -18.91 -15.14 -35.77
N SER A 195 -19.91 -15.24 -34.90
CA SER A 195 -20.92 -16.31 -34.94
C SER A 195 -21.80 -16.26 -36.21
N ARG A 196 -21.95 -15.07 -36.82
CA ARG A 196 -22.80 -14.86 -38.00
C ARG A 196 -22.07 -15.03 -39.33
N GLN A 197 -20.74 -15.06 -39.33
CA GLN A 197 -19.91 -15.37 -40.50
C GLN A 197 -19.63 -16.87 -40.65
N GLN A 198 -19.95 -17.69 -39.64
CA GLN A 198 -19.80 -19.15 -39.66
C GLN A 198 -21.10 -19.90 -40.04
N VAL A 199 -22.16 -19.17 -40.43
CA VAL A 199 -23.43 -19.70 -40.95
C VAL A 199 -23.64 -19.19 -42.37
#